data_AF-A0A850BNS7-F1
#
_entry.id   AF-A0A850BNS7-F1
#
_cell.length_a   1.000
_cell.length_b   1.000
_cell.length_c   1.000
_cell.angle_alpha   90.00
_cell.angle_beta   90.00
_cell.angle_gamma   90.00
#
_symmetry.space_group_name_H-M   'P 1'
#
loop_
_entity.id
_entity.type
_entity.pdbx_description
1 polymer ?
#
loop_
_entity_poly.entity_id
_entity_poly.type
_entity_poly.pdbx_seq_one_letter_code
_entity_poly.pdbx_strand_id
1 'polypeptide(L)'
;MSKRRLTRPAAALTASLAQAAIPRFSRAICAVTAVSIALCPSAAEAQADEYKQRMDRGIKLYQDKNYVAAIVEFEAAYKVRPKASPLINISLCHKGMFNYPKAITALELALAKHSDTMDPGDIKAAKDAIAEMRDLLAYVTIKVDPPTATVTIDDQELPAGTLDSPVPLGPGPHRIAARAEGYASAEQTVSVASGEKDRKVSIALVPDKGYVTVRTDDPQMAIAIDQQPLGYGEWSGFLTPGSHLVQMYKPGGASFAVQIVVAAGTKQEIRPGSGGVAISPAGGPPLPPMPPGTMPGLPVPEKPKPLPPRRGWFAMATGSLLVPLNHPYVGESGEFDTTSGAAGGFRAGYRVNTPASFDFMFEYGDISTDFTVGGGSYSYNKQSFRLGINLRLMTPGKSARFVGNLGGGIAIDDIDFRTADGAPCPTCSFKGSWGVNPYLLNELGFELDFSGVLVGACLQSYFQSARGIEISGTESDAYDEDVLVHIGGSLRAGYALW
;
A
#
# COMPACT_ATOMS: atom_id res chain seq x y z
N MET A 1 57.96 -64.05 -36.61
CA MET A 1 56.80 -64.37 -35.77
C MET A 1 56.63 -63.25 -34.74
N SER A 2 55.84 -62.21 -35.04
CA SER A 2 54.48 -61.91 -34.50
C SER A 2 54.48 -61.40 -33.04
N LYS A 3 53.97 -60.24 -32.61
CA LYS A 3 53.32 -59.02 -33.17
C LYS A 3 53.24 -57.97 -32.02
N ARG A 4 53.56 -56.68 -32.30
CA ARG A 4 52.98 -55.40 -31.78
C ARG A 4 52.94 -55.12 -30.24
N ARG A 5 53.07 -53.91 -29.69
CA ARG A 5 53.16 -52.49 -30.15
C ARG A 5 53.71 -51.63 -28.96
N LEU A 6 54.18 -50.42 -29.28
CA LEU A 6 54.92 -49.45 -28.46
C LEU A 6 54.29 -49.01 -27.11
N THR A 7 55.17 -48.71 -26.15
CA THR A 7 54.95 -48.18 -24.80
C THR A 7 55.18 -46.65 -24.72
N ARG A 8 54.38 -45.96 -23.89
CA ARG A 8 54.62 -44.61 -23.33
C ARG A 8 53.98 -44.53 -21.93
N PRO A 9 54.69 -44.05 -20.90
CA PRO A 9 54.07 -43.49 -19.69
C PRO A 9 54.09 -41.95 -19.75
N ALA A 10 53.07 -41.30 -19.19
CA ALA A 10 53.05 -39.84 -18.98
C ALA A 10 52.97 -39.54 -17.48
N ALA A 11 53.79 -38.58 -17.06
CA ALA A 11 54.16 -38.26 -15.70
C ALA A 11 53.13 -37.41 -14.96
N ALA A 12 53.00 -37.65 -13.65
CA ALA A 12 52.46 -36.72 -12.68
C ALA A 12 53.62 -35.91 -12.08
N LEU A 13 53.53 -34.58 -12.09
CA LEU A 13 54.50 -33.68 -11.45
C LEU A 13 53.80 -32.91 -10.33
N THR A 14 54.41 -32.96 -9.16
CA THR A 14 54.05 -32.31 -7.89
C THR A 14 54.77 -30.95 -7.74
N ALA A 15 54.11 -29.97 -7.13
CA ALA A 15 54.72 -28.77 -6.52
C ALA A 15 53.73 -28.27 -5.44
N SER A 16 53.93 -28.55 -4.15
CA SER A 16 54.78 -27.85 -3.15
C SER A 16 54.47 -26.34 -3.03
N LEU A 17 53.68 -25.98 -2.01
CA LEU A 17 53.45 -24.62 -1.52
C LEU A 17 54.03 -24.53 -0.11
N ALA A 18 54.91 -23.56 0.09
CA ALA A 18 55.69 -23.32 1.30
C ALA A 18 54.96 -22.45 2.33
N GLN A 19 55.37 -22.64 3.59
CA GLN A 19 54.95 -21.99 4.85
C GLN A 19 54.94 -20.46 4.89
N ALA A 20 54.00 -19.91 5.67
CA ALA A 20 54.23 -18.89 6.72
C ALA A 20 53.03 -18.93 7.70
N ALA A 21 53.13 -19.60 8.86
CA ALA A 21 53.59 -19.09 10.16
C ALA A 21 52.61 -18.13 10.87
N ILE A 22 51.93 -18.68 11.89
CA ILE A 22 51.03 -18.03 12.86
C ILE A 22 51.84 -17.39 14.01
N PRO A 23 51.36 -16.28 14.61
CA PRO A 23 51.27 -16.22 16.07
C PRO A 23 49.84 -15.79 16.50
N ARG A 24 49.10 -16.63 17.24
CA ARG A 24 49.00 -16.65 18.71
C ARG A 24 48.60 -15.31 19.35
N PHE A 25 47.30 -15.14 19.58
CA PHE A 25 46.81 -14.63 20.88
C PHE A 25 45.71 -15.55 21.39
N SER A 26 45.89 -16.01 22.62
CA SER A 26 45.03 -16.97 23.31
C SER A 26 44.57 -16.33 24.62
N ARG A 27 43.28 -16.52 24.92
CA ARG A 27 42.62 -16.44 26.24
C ARG A 27 42.55 -15.08 26.95
N ALA A 28 41.32 -14.58 27.09
CA ALA A 28 40.75 -14.24 28.41
C ALA A 28 39.21 -14.17 28.32
N ILE A 29 38.56 -15.03 29.09
CA ILE A 29 37.16 -14.91 29.52
C ILE A 29 37.14 -13.82 30.61
N CYS A 30 36.33 -12.78 30.48
CA CYS A 30 35.62 -12.18 31.61
C CYS A 30 34.57 -11.17 31.13
N ALA A 31 33.40 -11.24 31.76
CA ALA A 31 32.25 -10.40 31.51
C ALA A 31 32.55 -8.90 31.63
N VAL A 32 32.07 -8.12 30.66
CA VAL A 32 31.56 -6.77 30.92
C VAL A 32 30.15 -6.72 30.35
N THR A 33 29.19 -7.02 31.22
CA THR A 33 27.84 -6.49 31.16
C THR A 33 27.97 -4.96 31.26
N ALA A 34 28.03 -4.27 30.13
CA ALA A 34 27.82 -2.83 30.07
C ALA A 34 26.64 -2.59 29.13
N VAL A 35 25.51 -2.29 29.77
CA VAL A 35 24.31 -1.75 29.17
C VAL A 35 24.68 -0.39 28.57
N SER A 36 24.94 -0.33 27.26
CA SER A 36 24.93 0.93 26.52
C SER A 36 23.52 1.13 25.96
N ILE A 37 22.70 1.84 26.72
CA ILE A 37 21.43 2.40 26.23
C ILE A 37 21.81 3.50 25.24
N ALA A 38 21.85 3.14 23.95
CA ALA A 38 21.86 4.15 22.90
C ALA A 38 20.53 4.91 22.95
N LEU A 39 20.58 6.22 23.21
CA LEU A 39 19.44 7.12 23.06
C LEU A 39 19.10 7.24 21.56
N CYS A 40 18.40 6.24 21.02
CA CYS A 40 17.46 6.53 19.94
C CYS A 40 16.45 7.50 20.53
N PRO A 41 16.10 8.63 19.86
CA PRO A 41 14.99 9.42 20.31
C PRO A 41 13.81 8.47 20.42
N SER A 42 13.19 8.46 21.59
CA SER A 42 12.10 7.55 21.85
C SER A 42 11.06 7.73 20.74
N ALA A 43 10.32 6.68 20.36
CA ALA A 43 9.19 6.83 19.45
C ALA A 43 8.24 7.96 19.89
N ALA A 44 8.20 8.26 21.19
CA ALA A 44 7.53 9.42 21.74
C ALA A 44 8.12 10.78 21.30
N GLU A 45 9.44 10.94 21.23
CA GLU A 45 10.10 12.18 20.81
C GLU A 45 9.91 12.46 19.32
N ALA A 46 10.08 11.45 18.45
CA ALA A 46 9.82 11.59 17.01
C ALA A 46 8.35 11.98 16.71
N GLN A 47 7.39 11.40 17.44
CA GLN A 47 5.98 11.79 17.36
C GLN A 47 5.72 13.20 17.90
N ALA A 48 6.55 13.70 18.83
CA ALA A 48 6.44 15.07 19.34
C ALA A 48 6.78 16.09 18.25
N ASP A 49 7.87 15.82 17.53
CA ASP A 49 8.38 16.69 16.49
C ASP A 49 7.45 16.71 15.28
N GLU A 50 6.96 15.55 14.84
CA GLU A 50 5.98 15.49 13.76
C GLU A 50 4.70 16.24 14.13
N TYR A 51 4.14 16.02 15.33
CA TYR A 51 2.96 16.74 15.80
C TYR A 51 3.15 18.26 15.73
N LYS A 52 4.29 18.76 16.22
CA LYS A 52 4.59 20.20 16.23
C LYS A 52 4.64 20.76 14.81
N GLN A 53 5.36 20.10 13.91
CA GLN A 53 5.46 20.52 12.51
C GLN A 53 4.11 20.56 11.80
N ARG A 54 3.22 19.59 12.08
CA ARG A 54 1.86 19.56 11.54
C ARG A 54 1.02 20.72 12.09
N MET A 55 1.10 20.98 13.39
CA MET A 55 0.41 22.10 14.02
C MET A 55 0.89 23.45 13.46
N ASP A 56 2.20 23.66 13.32
CA ASP A 56 2.76 24.92 12.81
C ASP A 56 2.33 25.18 11.36
N ARG A 57 2.33 24.14 10.50
CA ARG A 57 1.80 24.22 9.14
C ARG A 57 0.32 24.54 9.11
N GLY A 58 -0.48 23.86 9.93
CA GLY A 58 -1.92 24.11 10.05
C GLY A 58 -2.22 25.55 10.48
N ILE A 59 -1.48 26.08 11.46
CA ILE A 59 -1.62 27.46 11.95
C ILE A 59 -1.28 28.45 10.83
N LYS A 60 -0.20 28.22 10.08
CA LYS A 60 0.15 29.07 8.94
C LYS A 60 -0.95 29.07 7.88
N LEU A 61 -1.45 27.90 7.49
CA LEU A 61 -2.54 27.77 6.52
C LEU A 61 -3.84 28.43 7.00
N TYR A 62 -4.13 28.35 8.30
CA TYR A 62 -5.26 29.05 8.90
C TYR A 62 -5.12 30.57 8.82
N GLN A 63 -3.93 31.11 9.11
CA GLN A 63 -3.62 32.54 8.98
C GLN A 63 -3.74 33.01 7.53
N ASP A 64 -3.33 32.17 6.58
CA ASP A 64 -3.49 32.39 5.14
C ASP A 64 -4.95 32.25 4.66
N LYS A 65 -5.89 31.97 5.58
CA LYS A 65 -7.32 31.68 5.33
C LYS A 65 -7.56 30.48 4.40
N ASN A 66 -6.55 29.64 4.21
CA ASN A 66 -6.68 28.37 3.51
C ASN A 66 -7.19 27.30 4.48
N TYR A 67 -8.46 27.45 4.88
CA TYR A 67 -9.10 26.61 5.90
C TYR A 67 -9.16 25.13 5.51
N VAL A 68 -9.36 24.82 4.22
CA VAL A 68 -9.42 23.44 3.72
C VAL A 68 -8.09 22.73 3.92
N ALA A 69 -6.97 23.36 3.55
CA ALA A 69 -5.65 22.77 3.75
C ALA A 69 -5.25 22.73 5.25
N ALA A 70 -5.63 23.75 6.02
CA ALA A 70 -5.37 23.79 7.46
C ALA A 70 -6.03 22.62 8.20
N ILE A 71 -7.29 22.28 7.86
CA ILE A 71 -8.01 21.14 8.44
C ILE A 71 -7.23 19.84 8.23
N VAL A 72 -6.69 19.61 7.03
CA VAL A 72 -5.93 18.39 6.72
C VAL A 72 -4.70 18.26 7.63
N GLU A 73 -3.95 19.35 7.85
CA GLU A 73 -2.77 19.33 8.73
C GLU A 73 -3.16 19.15 10.21
N PHE A 74 -4.27 19.75 10.67
CA PHE A 74 -4.75 19.55 12.03
C PHE A 74 -5.32 18.14 12.26
N GLU A 75 -6.00 17.54 11.29
CA GLU A 75 -6.44 16.14 11.37
C GLU A 75 -5.24 15.19 11.41
N ALA A 76 -4.21 15.46 10.62
CA ALA A 76 -2.95 14.71 10.68
C ALA A 76 -2.28 14.87 12.05
N ALA A 77 -2.20 16.09 12.59
CA ALA A 77 -1.69 16.34 13.93
C ALA A 77 -2.48 15.56 15.00
N TYR A 78 -3.81 15.52 14.91
CA TYR A 78 -4.66 14.77 15.83
C TYR A 78 -4.43 13.26 15.75
N LYS A 79 -4.17 12.71 14.56
CA LYS A 79 -3.83 11.29 14.37
C LYS A 79 -2.48 10.94 15.00
N VAL A 80 -1.50 11.83 14.90
CA VAL A 80 -0.17 11.64 15.51
C VAL A 80 -0.28 11.71 17.03
N ARG A 81 -0.95 12.74 17.56
CA ARG A 81 -1.22 12.89 19.00
C ARG A 81 -2.64 13.41 19.23
N PRO A 82 -3.55 12.54 19.73
CA PRO A 82 -4.91 12.95 20.06
C PRO A 82 -4.90 13.95 21.23
N LYS A 83 -5.18 15.22 20.92
CA LYS A 83 -5.28 16.33 21.90
C LYS A 83 -6.44 17.27 21.53
N ALA A 84 -6.87 18.10 22.49
CA ALA A 84 -7.91 19.11 22.25
C ALA A 84 -7.51 20.18 21.22
N SER A 85 -6.24 20.62 21.23
CA SER A 85 -5.78 21.76 20.41
C SER A 85 -6.01 21.60 18.89
N PRO A 86 -5.65 20.46 18.25
CA PRO A 86 -6.02 20.23 16.85
C PRO A 86 -7.52 20.31 16.57
N LEU A 87 -8.37 19.77 17.45
CA LEU A 87 -9.82 19.79 17.29
C LEU A 87 -10.41 21.20 17.40
N ILE A 88 -9.89 22.01 18.34
CA ILE A 88 -10.27 23.41 18.47
C ILE A 88 -9.89 24.16 17.19
N ASN A 89 -8.69 23.96 16.65
CA ASN A 89 -8.28 24.61 15.40
C ASN A 89 -9.10 24.15 14.18
N ILE A 90 -9.46 22.87 14.10
CA ILE A 90 -10.41 22.36 13.08
C ILE A 90 -11.77 23.06 13.21
N SER A 91 -12.26 23.26 14.44
CA SER A 91 -13.52 23.98 14.65
C SER A 91 -13.46 25.43 14.19
N LEU A 92 -12.33 26.12 14.41
CA LEU A 92 -12.13 27.50 13.96
C LEU A 92 -12.07 27.60 12.43
N CYS A 93 -11.44 26.62 11.76
CA CYS A 93 -11.45 26.53 10.30
C CYS A 93 -12.87 26.35 9.76
N HIS A 94 -13.64 25.41 10.32
CA HIS A 94 -15.03 25.19 9.93
C HIS A 94 -15.93 26.40 10.23
N LYS A 95 -15.75 27.08 11.37
CA LYS A 95 -16.44 28.32 11.69
C LYS A 95 -16.13 29.41 10.66
N GLY A 96 -14.87 29.55 10.25
CA GLY A 96 -14.43 30.49 9.20
C GLY A 96 -15.04 30.21 7.82
N MET A 97 -15.41 28.96 7.54
CA MET A 97 -16.13 28.55 6.33
C MET A 97 -17.65 28.51 6.50
N PHE A 98 -18.20 29.01 7.62
CA PHE A 98 -19.62 28.94 7.96
C PHE A 98 -20.20 27.51 8.06
N ASN A 99 -19.34 26.49 8.15
CA ASN A 99 -19.76 25.10 8.35
C ASN A 99 -19.92 24.81 9.84
N TYR A 100 -20.92 25.45 10.45
CA TYR A 100 -21.20 25.35 11.88
C TYR A 100 -21.49 23.93 12.38
N PRO A 101 -22.20 23.04 11.66
CA PRO A 101 -22.37 21.66 12.10
C PRO A 101 -21.03 20.94 12.35
N LYS A 102 -20.08 21.03 11.40
CA LYS A 102 -18.76 20.40 11.56
C LYS A 102 -17.92 21.07 12.66
N ALA A 103 -18.01 22.40 12.79
CA ALA A 103 -17.34 23.12 13.87
C ALA A 103 -17.83 22.69 15.26
N ILE A 104 -19.16 22.56 15.43
CA ILE A 104 -19.79 22.06 16.66
C ILE A 104 -19.29 20.64 16.95
N THR A 105 -19.35 19.73 15.97
CA THR A 105 -18.89 18.34 16.15
C THR A 105 -17.43 18.27 16.62
N ALA A 106 -16.54 19.10 16.07
CA ALA A 106 -15.14 19.13 16.48
C ALA A 106 -14.97 19.59 17.95
N LEU A 107 -15.69 20.63 18.38
CA LEU A 107 -15.67 21.09 19.77
C LEU A 107 -16.31 20.09 20.74
N GLU A 108 -17.41 19.46 20.35
CA GLU A 108 -18.05 18.40 21.14
C GLU A 108 -17.11 17.21 21.32
N LEU A 109 -16.40 16.82 20.27
CA LEU A 109 -15.38 15.77 20.36
C LEU A 109 -14.24 16.17 21.30
N ALA A 110 -13.78 17.44 21.25
CA ALA A 110 -12.75 17.94 22.15
C ALA A 110 -13.20 17.87 23.61
N LEU A 111 -14.41 18.36 23.90
CA LEU A 111 -14.99 18.32 25.24
C LEU A 111 -15.24 16.89 25.74
N ALA A 112 -15.69 15.99 24.86
CA ALA A 112 -16.00 14.61 25.23
C ALA A 112 -14.75 13.75 25.46
N LYS A 113 -13.64 14.03 24.76
CA LYS A 113 -12.45 13.17 24.78
C LYS A 113 -11.24 13.75 25.50
N HIS A 114 -11.17 15.07 25.68
CA HIS A 114 -9.95 15.76 26.15
C HIS A 114 -10.21 16.81 27.23
N SER A 115 -11.44 16.93 27.75
CA SER A 115 -11.78 17.96 28.75
C SER A 115 -11.00 17.85 30.07
N ASP A 116 -10.47 16.68 30.39
CA ASP A 116 -9.60 16.41 31.55
C ASP A 116 -8.24 17.11 31.46
N THR A 117 -7.80 17.43 30.24
CA THR A 117 -6.50 18.09 29.97
C THR A 117 -6.64 19.54 29.49
N MET A 118 -7.86 20.08 29.47
CA MET A 118 -8.17 21.45 29.06
C MET A 118 -8.28 22.39 30.28
N ASP A 119 -7.93 23.67 30.09
CA ASP A 119 -8.18 24.70 31.09
C ASP A 119 -9.70 24.94 31.25
N PRO A 120 -10.21 25.20 32.48
CA PRO A 120 -11.64 25.50 32.68
C PRO A 120 -12.17 26.66 31.83
N GLY A 121 -11.33 27.67 31.54
CA GLY A 121 -11.64 28.78 30.65
C GLY A 121 -11.87 28.31 29.21
N ASP A 122 -11.00 27.44 28.69
CA ASP A 122 -11.13 26.86 27.35
C ASP A 122 -12.37 25.97 27.22
N ILE A 123 -12.68 25.20 28.26
CA ILE A 123 -13.91 24.38 28.32
C ILE A 123 -15.15 25.27 28.24
N LYS A 124 -15.16 26.38 28.99
CA LYS A 124 -16.28 27.34 28.96
C LYS A 124 -16.38 28.00 27.58
N ALA A 125 -15.27 28.47 27.02
CA ALA A 125 -15.24 29.08 25.70
C ALA A 125 -15.75 28.14 24.59
N ALA A 126 -15.36 26.86 24.63
CA ALA A 126 -15.86 25.85 23.70
C ALA A 126 -17.37 25.63 23.82
N LYS A 127 -17.91 25.56 25.05
CA LYS A 127 -19.36 25.42 25.29
C LYS A 127 -20.15 26.65 24.80
N ASP A 128 -19.64 27.84 25.10
CA ASP A 128 -20.26 29.11 24.68
C ASP A 128 -20.26 29.21 23.15
N ALA A 129 -19.16 28.85 22.48
CA ALA A 129 -19.06 28.83 21.03
C ALA A 129 -20.00 27.80 20.38
N ILE A 130 -20.19 26.62 21.00
CA ILE A 130 -21.19 25.64 20.54
C ILE A 130 -22.60 26.23 20.63
N ALA A 131 -22.94 26.90 21.73
CA ALA A 131 -24.26 27.52 21.90
C ALA A 131 -24.50 28.61 20.86
N GLU A 132 -23.54 29.52 20.67
CA GLU A 132 -23.58 30.57 19.65
C GLU A 132 -23.81 29.97 18.25
N MET A 133 -23.02 28.96 17.86
CA MET A 133 -23.16 28.34 16.54
C MET A 133 -24.50 27.62 16.37
N ARG A 134 -25.04 27.00 17.43
CA ARG A 134 -26.35 26.34 17.39
C ARG A 134 -27.49 27.31 17.13
N ASP A 135 -27.41 28.52 17.68
CA ASP A 135 -28.41 29.57 17.45
C ASP A 135 -28.40 30.09 15.99
N LEU A 136 -27.28 29.90 15.29
CA LEU A 136 -27.12 30.29 13.89
C LEU A 136 -27.53 29.19 12.89
N LEU A 137 -27.70 27.94 13.35
CA LEU A 137 -28.06 26.83 12.47
C LEU A 137 -29.46 27.00 11.88
N ALA A 138 -29.58 26.64 10.60
CA ALA A 138 -30.85 26.41 9.94
C ALA A 138 -31.17 24.91 9.95
N TYR A 139 -32.46 24.56 9.90
CA TYR A 139 -32.94 23.19 9.84
C TYR A 139 -33.76 22.97 8.57
N VAL A 140 -33.29 22.04 7.74
CA VAL A 140 -33.88 21.74 6.44
C VAL A 140 -34.46 20.33 6.43
N THR A 141 -35.74 20.20 6.08
CA THR A 141 -36.38 18.91 5.84
C THR A 141 -36.41 18.66 4.33
N ILE A 142 -35.74 17.59 3.89
CA ILE A 142 -35.64 17.22 2.48
C ILE A 142 -36.59 16.05 2.21
N LYS A 143 -37.48 16.25 1.23
CA LYS A 143 -38.34 15.22 0.65
C LYS A 143 -37.84 14.86 -0.74
N VAL A 144 -37.69 13.58 -1.02
CA VAL A 144 -37.25 13.10 -2.33
C VAL A 144 -38.18 12.02 -2.86
N ASP A 145 -38.45 12.07 -4.16
CA ASP A 145 -39.21 11.05 -4.89
C ASP A 145 -38.34 10.54 -6.05
N PRO A 146 -38.00 9.23 -6.12
CA PRO A 146 -38.41 8.16 -5.20
C PRO A 146 -37.71 8.23 -3.83
N PRO A 147 -38.31 7.69 -2.76
CA PRO A 147 -37.72 7.65 -1.42
C PRO A 147 -36.46 6.78 -1.32
N THR A 148 -36.18 5.98 -2.35
CA THR A 148 -34.94 5.18 -2.47
C THR A 148 -33.76 5.97 -3.02
N ALA A 149 -33.95 7.26 -3.35
CA ALA A 149 -32.89 8.09 -3.87
C ALA A 149 -31.81 8.37 -2.81
N THR A 150 -30.56 8.33 -3.24
CA THR A 150 -29.42 8.83 -2.47
C THR A 150 -29.39 10.34 -2.60
N VAL A 151 -29.36 11.05 -1.46
CA VAL A 151 -29.30 12.51 -1.40
C VAL A 151 -27.94 12.94 -0.86
N THR A 152 -27.36 13.97 -1.47
CA THR A 152 -26.16 14.65 -0.97
C THR A 152 -26.47 16.11 -0.66
N ILE A 153 -25.79 16.66 0.36
CA ILE A 153 -25.74 18.10 0.65
C ILE A 153 -24.26 18.52 0.61
N ASP A 154 -23.92 19.49 -0.23
CA ASP A 154 -22.55 19.97 -0.45
C ASP A 154 -21.58 18.80 -0.70
N ASP A 155 -21.99 17.89 -1.59
CA ASP A 155 -21.28 16.68 -2.00
C ASP A 155 -21.09 15.61 -0.89
N GLN A 156 -21.69 15.82 0.28
CA GLN A 156 -21.70 14.83 1.36
C GLN A 156 -23.01 14.03 1.35
N GLU A 157 -22.91 12.70 1.24
CA GLU A 157 -24.06 11.78 1.27
C GLU A 157 -24.76 11.79 2.63
N LEU A 158 -26.09 11.93 2.61
CA LEU A 158 -26.92 11.81 3.79
C LEU A 158 -27.08 10.33 4.15
N PRO A 159 -27.00 9.97 5.45
CA PRO A 159 -27.25 8.61 5.89
C PRO A 159 -28.63 8.09 5.49
N ALA A 160 -28.75 6.80 5.19
CA ALA A 160 -30.04 6.19 4.88
C ALA A 160 -31.03 6.39 6.05
N GLY A 161 -32.27 6.78 5.74
CA GLY A 161 -33.31 7.00 6.74
C GLY A 161 -33.31 8.39 7.41
N THR A 162 -32.43 9.32 7.00
CA THR A 162 -32.52 10.73 7.44
C THR A 162 -33.42 11.59 6.56
N LEU A 163 -33.94 11.03 5.47
CA LEU A 163 -34.98 11.66 4.66
C LEU A 163 -36.21 11.93 5.56
N ASP A 164 -36.89 13.07 5.35
CA ASP A 164 -37.97 13.58 6.21
C ASP A 164 -37.59 14.02 7.64
N SER A 165 -36.32 13.89 8.05
CA SER A 165 -35.82 14.45 9.32
C SER A 165 -35.16 15.83 9.11
N PRO A 166 -35.28 16.78 10.05
CA PRO A 166 -34.60 18.06 9.96
C PRO A 166 -33.07 17.90 9.99
N VAL A 167 -32.40 18.38 8.94
CA VAL A 167 -30.93 18.38 8.83
C VAL A 167 -30.39 19.77 9.21
N PRO A 168 -29.46 19.87 10.18
CA PRO A 168 -28.85 21.15 10.54
C PRO A 168 -27.82 21.60 9.49
N LEU A 169 -27.98 22.82 8.97
CA LEU A 169 -27.08 23.46 8.02
C LEU A 169 -26.61 24.82 8.54
N GLY A 170 -25.45 25.28 8.07
CA GLY A 170 -25.02 26.66 8.28
C GLY A 170 -25.89 27.64 7.48
N PRO A 171 -25.84 28.95 7.75
CA PRO A 171 -26.49 29.94 6.91
C PRO A 171 -25.73 30.10 5.58
N GLY A 172 -26.46 30.30 4.49
CA GLY A 172 -25.90 30.47 3.15
C GLY A 172 -26.44 29.49 2.12
N PRO A 173 -25.83 29.44 0.92
CA PRO A 173 -26.23 28.53 -0.14
C PRO A 173 -25.69 27.12 0.09
N HIS A 174 -26.56 26.12 -0.05
CA HIS A 174 -26.24 24.70 0.00
C HIS A 174 -26.69 24.01 -1.29
N ARG A 175 -25.83 23.13 -1.82
CA ARG A 175 -26.12 22.33 -3.01
C ARG A 175 -26.73 21.00 -2.58
N ILE A 176 -27.99 20.77 -2.90
CA ILE A 176 -28.69 19.51 -2.61
C ILE A 176 -28.84 18.76 -3.93
N ALA A 177 -28.28 17.56 -4.01
CA ALA A 177 -28.40 16.70 -5.18
C ALA A 177 -29.03 15.36 -4.80
N ALA A 178 -29.79 14.77 -5.73
CA ALA A 178 -30.41 13.48 -5.56
C ALA A 178 -30.17 12.60 -6.78
N ARG A 179 -29.92 11.31 -6.54
CA ARG A 179 -29.72 10.30 -7.57
C ARG A 179 -30.40 8.99 -7.19
N ALA A 180 -30.99 8.32 -8.18
CA ALA A 180 -31.56 6.99 -8.04
C ALA A 180 -31.33 6.20 -9.32
N GLU A 181 -31.18 4.88 -9.22
CA GLU A 181 -31.06 4.04 -10.41
C GLU A 181 -32.35 4.09 -11.23
N GLY A 182 -32.22 4.32 -12.53
CA GLY A 182 -33.35 4.46 -13.47
C GLY A 182 -34.00 5.85 -13.51
N TYR A 183 -33.38 6.84 -12.85
CA TYR A 183 -33.78 8.23 -12.86
C TYR A 183 -32.62 9.14 -13.25
N ALA A 184 -32.93 10.23 -13.94
CA ALA A 184 -31.99 11.33 -14.13
C ALA A 184 -31.68 12.00 -12.78
N SER A 185 -30.40 12.30 -12.54
CA SER A 185 -29.98 13.04 -11.35
C SER A 185 -30.54 14.46 -11.37
N ALA A 186 -30.98 14.95 -10.21
CA ALA A 186 -31.43 16.33 -10.05
C ALA A 186 -30.60 17.05 -8.99
N GLU A 187 -30.47 18.36 -9.17
CA GLU A 187 -29.74 19.24 -8.27
C GLU A 187 -30.53 20.54 -8.05
N GLN A 188 -30.49 21.03 -6.81
CA GLN A 188 -31.06 22.31 -6.44
C GLN A 188 -30.15 23.02 -5.44
N THR A 189 -29.84 24.29 -5.70
CA THR A 189 -29.22 25.17 -4.70
C THR A 189 -30.29 25.79 -3.82
N VAL A 190 -30.14 25.65 -2.50
CA VAL A 190 -31.06 26.20 -1.50
C VAL A 190 -30.28 27.13 -0.59
N SER A 191 -30.70 28.39 -0.49
CA SER A 191 -30.16 29.33 0.49
C SER A 191 -31.01 29.29 1.76
N VAL A 192 -30.35 29.18 2.91
CA VAL A 192 -31.00 29.17 4.23
C VAL A 192 -30.52 30.34 5.07
N ALA A 193 -31.43 30.94 5.83
CA ALA A 193 -31.11 32.05 6.71
C ALA A 193 -30.71 31.55 8.11
N SER A 194 -29.91 32.36 8.82
CA SER A 194 -29.51 32.08 10.20
C SER A 194 -30.75 31.88 11.09
N GLY A 195 -30.79 30.77 11.83
CA GLY A 195 -31.88 30.44 12.77
C GLY A 195 -33.19 29.97 12.12
N GLU A 196 -33.22 29.69 10.81
CA GLU A 196 -34.40 29.17 10.11
C GLU A 196 -34.75 27.74 10.56
N LYS A 197 -35.94 27.50 11.12
CA LYS A 197 -36.25 26.24 11.84
C LYS A 197 -36.98 25.15 11.06
N ASP A 198 -37.59 25.46 9.91
CA ASP A 198 -38.41 24.49 9.16
C ASP A 198 -38.40 24.77 7.65
N ARG A 199 -37.20 24.83 7.04
CA ARG A 199 -37.09 24.97 5.59
C ARG A 199 -37.44 23.64 4.92
N LYS A 200 -38.44 23.64 4.03
CA LYS A 200 -38.82 22.43 3.27
C LYS A 200 -38.26 22.47 1.86
N VAL A 201 -37.64 21.39 1.44
CA VAL A 201 -37.10 21.20 0.09
C VAL A 201 -37.63 19.90 -0.47
N SER A 202 -38.17 19.94 -1.69
CA SER A 202 -38.72 18.78 -2.39
C SER A 202 -38.01 18.57 -3.71
N ILE A 203 -37.40 17.40 -3.91
CA ILE A 203 -36.73 17.02 -5.15
C ILE A 203 -37.46 15.81 -5.75
N ALA A 204 -38.03 15.98 -6.93
CA ALA A 204 -38.63 14.88 -7.69
C ALA A 204 -37.69 14.50 -8.83
N LEU A 205 -37.22 13.27 -8.84
CA LEU A 205 -36.40 12.74 -9.92
C LEU A 205 -37.28 12.31 -11.08
N VAL A 206 -36.80 12.55 -12.30
CA VAL A 206 -37.49 12.16 -13.53
C VAL A 206 -36.95 10.80 -13.98
N PRO A 207 -37.79 9.76 -14.16
CA PRO A 207 -37.34 8.50 -14.72
C PRO A 207 -36.65 8.71 -16.07
N ASP A 208 -35.47 8.12 -16.25
CA ASP A 208 -34.71 8.15 -17.52
C ASP A 208 -34.61 6.77 -18.18
N LYS A 209 -35.04 5.71 -17.48
CA LYS A 209 -35.06 4.31 -17.92
C LYS A 209 -36.40 3.65 -17.59
N GLY A 210 -36.69 2.54 -18.26
CA GLY A 210 -37.82 1.68 -17.92
C GLY A 210 -37.35 0.43 -17.15
N TYR A 211 -38.19 -0.08 -16.25
CA TYR A 211 -37.90 -1.30 -15.49
C TYR A 211 -38.54 -2.50 -16.17
N VAL A 212 -37.75 -3.51 -16.51
CA VAL A 212 -38.21 -4.69 -17.22
C VAL A 212 -37.97 -5.92 -16.37
N THR A 213 -39.01 -6.75 -16.23
CA THR A 213 -38.95 -8.07 -15.62
C THR A 213 -39.19 -9.13 -16.69
N VAL A 214 -38.22 -10.01 -16.91
CA VAL A 214 -38.34 -11.16 -17.80
C VAL A 214 -38.52 -12.40 -16.93
N ARG A 215 -39.61 -13.15 -17.12
CA ARG A 215 -39.90 -14.36 -16.35
C ARG A 215 -40.24 -15.54 -17.25
N THR A 216 -39.60 -16.66 -17.00
CA THR A 216 -39.84 -17.93 -17.69
C THR A 216 -40.36 -18.96 -16.69
N ASP A 217 -41.31 -19.80 -17.11
CA ASP A 217 -41.84 -20.86 -16.25
C ASP A 217 -40.80 -21.96 -15.98
N ASP A 218 -39.78 -22.04 -16.83
CA ASP A 218 -38.66 -22.94 -16.64
C ASP A 218 -37.45 -22.20 -16.02
N PRO A 219 -36.95 -22.66 -14.85
CA PRO A 219 -35.86 -21.99 -14.13
C PRO A 219 -34.48 -22.19 -14.77
N GLN A 220 -34.36 -23.06 -15.77
CA GLN A 220 -33.10 -23.34 -16.49
C GLN A 220 -33.01 -22.60 -17.83
N MET A 221 -34.07 -21.88 -18.22
CA MET A 221 -34.09 -21.10 -19.45
C MET A 221 -33.21 -19.86 -19.26
N ALA A 222 -32.19 -19.73 -20.10
CA ALA A 222 -31.30 -18.59 -20.11
C ALA A 222 -32.05 -17.36 -20.63
N ILE A 223 -31.81 -16.21 -19.99
CA ILE A 223 -32.34 -14.90 -20.38
C ILE A 223 -31.18 -14.05 -20.86
N ALA A 224 -31.34 -13.44 -22.03
CA ALA A 224 -30.43 -12.45 -22.56
C ALA A 224 -31.20 -11.24 -23.07
N ILE A 225 -30.59 -10.06 -22.94
CA ILE A 225 -31.12 -8.81 -23.50
C ILE A 225 -30.02 -8.18 -24.35
N ASP A 226 -30.36 -7.82 -25.58
CA ASP A 226 -29.43 -7.29 -26.58
C ASP A 226 -28.17 -8.14 -26.74
N GLN A 227 -28.34 -9.46 -26.83
CA GLN A 227 -27.27 -10.47 -26.92
C GLN A 227 -26.37 -10.59 -25.68
N GLN A 228 -26.64 -9.84 -24.61
CA GLN A 228 -25.95 -10.01 -23.34
C GLN A 228 -26.71 -11.00 -22.46
N PRO A 229 -26.10 -12.13 -22.04
CA PRO A 229 -26.75 -13.08 -21.15
C PRO A 229 -26.76 -12.56 -19.70
N LEU A 230 -27.94 -12.54 -19.07
CA LEU A 230 -28.19 -11.85 -17.80
C LEU A 230 -28.61 -12.76 -16.64
N GLY A 231 -29.13 -13.96 -16.92
CA GLY A 231 -29.53 -14.88 -15.86
C GLY A 231 -30.36 -16.06 -16.37
N TYR A 232 -30.98 -16.78 -15.42
CA TYR A 232 -31.84 -17.94 -15.70
C TYR A 232 -33.17 -17.80 -14.97
N GLY A 233 -34.28 -18.21 -15.61
CA GLY A 233 -35.60 -18.28 -14.98
C GLY A 233 -36.28 -16.91 -14.83
N GLU A 234 -35.64 -15.99 -14.11
CA GLU A 234 -36.13 -14.64 -13.90
C GLU A 234 -34.97 -13.64 -13.94
N TRP A 235 -35.23 -12.50 -14.56
CA TRP A 235 -34.34 -11.35 -14.53
C TRP A 235 -35.16 -10.08 -14.40
N SER A 236 -34.70 -9.11 -13.60
CA SER A 236 -35.28 -7.77 -13.56
C SER A 236 -34.18 -6.72 -13.55
N GLY A 237 -34.41 -5.60 -14.25
CA GLY A 237 -33.49 -4.48 -14.26
C GLY A 237 -33.96 -3.30 -15.10
N PHE A 238 -33.17 -2.22 -15.07
CA PHE A 238 -33.45 -1.02 -15.86
C PHE A 238 -32.85 -1.10 -17.26
N LEU A 239 -33.64 -0.76 -18.28
CA LEU A 239 -33.22 -0.62 -19.66
C LEU A 239 -33.40 0.81 -20.15
N THR A 240 -32.53 1.24 -21.06
CA THR A 240 -32.65 2.56 -21.70
C THR A 240 -33.95 2.69 -22.49
N PRO A 241 -34.47 3.90 -22.70
CA PRO A 241 -35.59 4.09 -23.61
C PRO A 241 -35.19 3.71 -25.04
N GLY A 242 -36.03 2.94 -25.72
CA GLY A 242 -35.73 2.44 -27.06
C GLY A 242 -36.15 1.00 -27.27
N SER A 243 -35.69 0.43 -28.38
CA SER A 243 -36.02 -0.93 -28.75
C SER A 243 -34.96 -1.91 -28.23
N HIS A 244 -35.39 -2.94 -27.52
CA HIS A 244 -34.52 -3.96 -26.93
C HIS A 244 -34.94 -5.35 -27.41
N LEU A 245 -33.95 -6.21 -27.67
CA LEU A 245 -34.16 -7.61 -28.01
C LEU A 245 -34.09 -8.45 -26.74
N VAL A 246 -35.16 -9.15 -26.39
CA VAL A 246 -35.17 -10.12 -25.29
C VAL A 246 -35.16 -11.53 -25.87
N GLN A 247 -34.18 -12.34 -25.45
CA GLN A 247 -34.05 -13.73 -25.82
C GLN A 247 -34.16 -14.62 -24.59
N MET A 248 -34.98 -15.66 -24.68
CA MET A 248 -35.17 -16.68 -23.64
C MET A 248 -34.93 -18.04 -24.29
N TYR A 249 -33.90 -18.78 -23.89
CA TYR A 249 -33.46 -19.95 -24.66
C TYR A 249 -32.84 -21.06 -23.81
N LYS A 250 -32.88 -22.28 -24.36
CA LYS A 250 -32.11 -23.43 -23.89
C LYS A 250 -31.21 -23.97 -25.01
N PRO A 251 -29.98 -24.42 -24.71
CA PRO A 251 -29.17 -25.14 -25.68
C PRO A 251 -29.90 -26.38 -26.22
N GLY A 252 -30.08 -26.46 -27.54
CA GLY A 252 -30.77 -27.58 -28.19
C GLY A 252 -32.27 -27.72 -27.87
N GLY A 253 -32.89 -26.70 -27.26
CA GLY A 253 -34.28 -26.73 -26.81
C GLY A 253 -35.11 -25.55 -27.32
N ALA A 254 -36.15 -25.19 -26.56
CA ALA A 254 -37.01 -24.06 -26.89
C ALA A 254 -36.24 -22.73 -26.84
N SER A 255 -36.52 -21.86 -27.81
CA SER A 255 -36.00 -20.50 -27.89
C SER A 255 -37.11 -19.51 -28.24
N PHE A 256 -37.15 -18.40 -27.54
CA PHE A 256 -38.05 -17.29 -27.76
C PHE A 256 -37.22 -16.02 -27.97
N ALA A 257 -37.59 -15.22 -28.95
CA ALA A 257 -37.01 -13.91 -29.20
C ALA A 257 -38.15 -12.91 -29.38
N VAL A 258 -38.11 -11.81 -28.64
CA VAL A 258 -39.12 -10.74 -28.72
C VAL A 258 -38.43 -9.39 -28.78
N GLN A 259 -38.92 -8.50 -29.64
CA GLN A 259 -38.56 -7.09 -29.61
C GLN A 259 -39.51 -6.37 -28.66
N ILE A 260 -38.97 -5.62 -27.70
CA ILE A 260 -39.73 -4.76 -26.80
C ILE A 260 -39.38 -3.30 -27.06
N VAL A 261 -40.30 -2.40 -26.75
CA VAL A 261 -40.05 -0.94 -26.75
C VAL A 261 -40.18 -0.46 -25.31
N VAL A 262 -39.05 -0.07 -24.74
CA VAL A 262 -38.96 0.44 -23.37
C VAL A 262 -39.13 1.95 -23.41
N ALA A 263 -40.03 2.48 -22.58
CA ALA A 263 -40.15 3.91 -22.35
C ALA A 263 -39.73 4.24 -20.91
N ALA A 264 -39.17 5.43 -20.70
CA ALA A 264 -38.77 5.88 -19.37
C ALA A 264 -39.95 5.84 -18.39
N GLY A 265 -39.70 5.39 -17.15
CA GLY A 265 -40.71 5.27 -16.09
C GLY A 265 -41.71 4.12 -16.26
N THR A 266 -41.67 3.37 -17.37
CA THR A 266 -42.55 2.21 -17.54
C THR A 266 -42.04 0.99 -16.78
N LYS A 267 -42.97 0.15 -16.32
CA LYS A 267 -42.69 -1.20 -15.81
C LYS A 267 -43.29 -2.20 -16.77
N GLN A 268 -42.48 -3.10 -17.32
CA GLN A 268 -42.93 -4.11 -18.30
C GLN A 268 -42.55 -5.50 -17.83
N GLU A 269 -43.50 -6.44 -17.94
CA GLU A 269 -43.24 -7.86 -17.69
C GLU A 269 -43.25 -8.61 -19.03
N ILE A 270 -42.20 -9.38 -19.28
CA ILE A 270 -41.99 -10.16 -20.50
C ILE A 270 -41.98 -11.64 -20.12
N ARG A 271 -42.73 -12.45 -20.88
CA ARG A 271 -42.74 -13.91 -20.73
C ARG A 271 -42.59 -14.57 -22.10
N PRO A 272 -42.26 -15.87 -22.17
CA PRO A 272 -42.31 -16.61 -23.42
C PRO A 272 -43.66 -16.42 -24.14
N GLY A 273 -43.63 -15.78 -25.31
CA GLY A 273 -44.82 -15.52 -26.13
C GLY A 273 -45.67 -14.31 -25.74
N SER A 274 -45.28 -13.49 -24.75
CA SER A 274 -46.01 -12.27 -24.38
C SER A 274 -45.10 -11.11 -23.94
N GLY A 275 -45.62 -9.88 -23.99
CA GLY A 275 -44.90 -8.68 -23.57
C GLY A 275 -44.06 -7.98 -24.66
N GLY A 276 -44.00 -8.53 -25.88
CA GLY A 276 -43.27 -7.93 -27.00
C GLY A 276 -43.74 -8.44 -28.35
N VAL A 277 -43.11 -7.94 -29.42
CA VAL A 277 -43.35 -8.40 -30.80
C VAL A 277 -42.45 -9.62 -31.05
N ALA A 278 -43.05 -10.78 -31.30
CA ALA A 278 -42.31 -12.02 -31.54
C ALA A 278 -41.44 -11.93 -32.79
N ILE A 279 -40.19 -12.37 -32.68
CA ILE A 279 -39.24 -12.52 -33.78
C ILE A 279 -39.10 -14.01 -34.08
N SER A 280 -39.22 -14.38 -35.37
CA SER A 280 -39.08 -15.77 -35.78
C SER A 280 -37.67 -16.29 -35.45
N PRO A 281 -37.53 -17.44 -34.75
CA PRO A 281 -36.24 -18.03 -34.42
C PRO A 281 -35.37 -18.35 -35.65
N ALA A 282 -35.99 -18.61 -36.81
CA ALA A 282 -35.30 -18.96 -38.06
C ALA A 282 -34.73 -17.75 -38.82
N GLY A 283 -35.11 -16.52 -38.44
CA GLY A 283 -34.62 -15.28 -39.05
C GLY A 283 -34.09 -14.26 -38.03
N GLY A 284 -34.00 -14.66 -36.76
CA GLY A 284 -33.52 -13.82 -35.67
C GLY A 284 -31.99 -13.84 -35.55
N PRO A 285 -31.42 -12.91 -34.78
CA PRO A 285 -29.99 -12.90 -34.48
C PRO A 285 -29.60 -14.15 -33.66
N PRO A 286 -28.32 -14.57 -33.69
CA PRO A 286 -27.88 -15.85 -33.12
C PRO A 286 -28.20 -15.97 -31.63
N LEU A 287 -28.19 -17.21 -31.13
CA LEU A 287 -28.32 -17.46 -29.69
C LEU A 287 -27.05 -16.98 -28.96
N PRO A 288 -27.20 -16.18 -27.89
CA PRO A 288 -26.07 -15.77 -27.07
C PRO A 288 -25.42 -16.95 -26.34
N PRO A 289 -24.18 -16.76 -25.82
CA PRO A 289 -23.58 -17.73 -24.91
C PRO A 289 -24.35 -17.81 -23.60
N MET A 290 -24.27 -18.97 -22.93
CA MET A 290 -24.96 -19.20 -21.65
C MET A 290 -24.50 -18.20 -20.57
N PRO A 291 -25.41 -17.67 -19.73
CA PRO A 291 -25.06 -16.75 -18.64
C PRO A 291 -24.02 -17.35 -17.68
N PRO A 292 -23.03 -16.56 -17.22
CA PRO A 292 -22.07 -17.00 -16.22
C PRO A 292 -22.77 -17.24 -14.87
N GLY A 293 -22.72 -18.47 -14.37
CA GLY A 293 -23.37 -18.88 -13.12
C GLY A 293 -23.88 -20.32 -13.19
N THR A 294 -24.09 -20.97 -12.04
CA THR A 294 -24.70 -22.31 -11.98
C THR A 294 -26.18 -22.24 -12.34
N MET A 295 -26.60 -23.02 -13.35
CA MET A 295 -28.03 -23.28 -13.58
C MET A 295 -28.68 -23.72 -12.26
N PRO A 296 -29.87 -23.20 -11.90
CA PRO A 296 -30.59 -23.67 -10.73
C PRO A 296 -30.76 -25.19 -10.77
N GLY A 297 -30.26 -25.89 -9.75
CA GLY A 297 -30.42 -27.34 -9.59
C GLY A 297 -29.29 -28.25 -10.08
N LEU A 298 -28.21 -27.72 -10.69
CA LEU A 298 -26.98 -28.51 -10.87
C LEU A 298 -26.15 -28.50 -9.58
N PRO A 299 -25.50 -29.63 -9.21
CA PRO A 299 -24.56 -29.64 -8.10
C PRO A 299 -23.54 -28.53 -8.31
N VAL A 300 -23.37 -27.66 -7.30
CA VAL A 300 -22.24 -26.74 -7.24
C VAL A 300 -21.00 -27.61 -7.46
N PRO A 301 -20.20 -27.41 -8.53
CA PRO A 301 -18.93 -28.11 -8.62
C PRO A 301 -18.19 -27.81 -7.33
N GLU A 302 -17.91 -28.86 -6.55
CA GLU A 302 -17.26 -28.75 -5.25
C GLU A 302 -16.09 -27.78 -5.43
N LYS A 303 -16.16 -26.62 -4.76
CA LYS A 303 -15.15 -25.58 -4.87
C LYS A 303 -13.81 -26.31 -4.74
N PRO A 304 -12.92 -26.26 -5.75
CA PRO A 304 -11.73 -27.09 -5.76
C PRO A 304 -11.08 -26.96 -4.39
N LYS A 305 -10.96 -28.08 -3.66
CA LYS A 305 -10.46 -28.06 -2.29
C LYS A 305 -9.23 -27.17 -2.28
N PRO A 306 -9.15 -26.13 -1.44
CA PRO A 306 -7.99 -25.27 -1.39
C PRO A 306 -6.78 -26.18 -1.30
N LEU A 307 -5.84 -26.04 -2.24
CA LEU A 307 -4.65 -26.87 -2.23
C LEU A 307 -4.03 -26.76 -0.83
N PRO A 308 -3.58 -27.88 -0.24
CA PRO A 308 -3.01 -27.84 1.09
C PRO A 308 -1.91 -26.76 1.12
N PRO A 309 -1.86 -25.94 2.18
CA PRO A 309 -0.88 -24.86 2.27
C PRO A 309 0.52 -25.45 2.17
N ARG A 310 1.32 -24.93 1.23
CA ARG A 310 2.73 -25.36 1.09
C ARG A 310 3.49 -24.93 2.34
N ARG A 311 4.15 -25.90 2.99
CA ARG A 311 4.96 -25.71 4.20
C ARG A 311 6.23 -26.53 4.07
N GLY A 312 7.35 -26.00 4.52
CA GLY A 312 8.62 -26.71 4.45
C GLY A 312 9.82 -25.81 4.60
N TRP A 313 10.96 -26.45 4.81
CA TRP A 313 12.26 -25.80 4.88
C TRP A 313 12.75 -25.42 3.48
N PHE A 314 13.50 -24.32 3.39
CA PHE A 314 14.22 -23.95 2.18
C PHE A 314 15.57 -23.35 2.54
N ALA A 315 16.52 -23.46 1.60
CA ALA A 315 17.81 -22.81 1.68
C ALA A 315 18.22 -22.28 0.31
N MET A 316 18.85 -21.11 0.27
CA MET A 316 19.20 -20.40 -0.96
C MET A 316 20.55 -19.71 -0.81
N ALA A 317 21.32 -19.67 -1.90
CA ALA A 317 22.45 -18.78 -2.05
C ALA A 317 22.00 -17.49 -2.74
N THR A 318 22.63 -16.38 -2.41
CA THR A 318 22.39 -15.06 -2.99
C THR A 318 23.69 -14.48 -3.56
N GLY A 319 23.58 -13.78 -4.68
CA GLY A 319 24.65 -13.02 -5.29
C GLY A 319 24.10 -11.69 -5.80
N SER A 320 24.70 -10.59 -5.38
CA SER A 320 24.16 -9.26 -5.61
C SER A 320 25.22 -8.29 -6.10
N LEU A 321 24.80 -7.33 -6.93
CA LEU A 321 25.56 -6.13 -7.23
C LEU A 321 25.01 -4.98 -6.40
N LEU A 322 25.89 -4.20 -5.79
CA LEU A 322 25.57 -3.15 -4.85
C LEU A 322 26.12 -1.81 -5.31
N VAL A 323 25.33 -0.76 -5.09
CA VAL A 323 25.69 0.64 -5.30
C VAL A 323 25.34 1.39 -4.01
N PRO A 324 26.32 1.97 -3.30
CA PRO A 324 26.04 2.89 -2.20
C PRO A 324 25.52 4.22 -2.76
N LEU A 325 24.63 4.87 -2.03
CA LEU A 325 24.16 6.23 -2.34
C LEU A 325 24.81 7.29 -1.45
N ASN A 326 25.52 6.86 -0.41
CA ASN A 326 26.25 7.69 0.54
C ASN A 326 27.69 7.20 0.63
N HIS A 327 28.63 8.13 0.74
CA HIS A 327 30.06 7.86 0.85
C HIS A 327 30.62 8.44 2.16
N PRO A 328 31.74 7.92 2.68
CA PRO A 328 32.40 8.48 3.85
C PRO A 328 32.76 9.95 3.68
N TYR A 329 32.73 10.71 4.78
CA TYR A 329 33.17 12.10 4.77
C TYR A 329 34.69 12.19 4.60
N VAL A 330 35.15 12.96 3.60
CA VAL A 330 36.59 13.09 3.25
C VAL A 330 37.14 14.51 3.41
N GLY A 331 36.47 15.37 4.18
CA GLY A 331 37.01 16.67 4.63
C GLY A 331 36.88 17.86 3.67
N GLU A 332 36.84 17.63 2.36
CA GLU A 332 36.63 18.65 1.31
C GLU A 332 35.56 18.18 0.30
N SER A 333 35.14 19.06 -0.63
CA SER A 333 34.23 18.70 -1.74
C SER A 333 34.92 17.73 -2.72
N GLY A 334 35.00 16.45 -2.34
CA GLY A 334 35.51 15.38 -3.18
C GLY A 334 34.49 14.97 -4.25
N GLU A 335 35.00 14.56 -5.40
CA GLU A 335 34.20 13.95 -6.47
C GLU A 335 34.39 12.43 -6.39
N PHE A 336 33.28 11.69 -6.26
CA PHE A 336 33.28 10.22 -6.25
C PHE A 336 33.07 9.72 -7.67
N ASP A 337 34.10 9.11 -8.26
CA ASP A 337 34.20 8.90 -9.71
C ASP A 337 33.53 7.58 -10.13
N THR A 338 33.95 6.47 -9.52
CA THR A 338 33.47 5.14 -9.87
C THR A 338 33.22 4.33 -8.61
N THR A 339 32.00 3.78 -8.51
CA THR A 339 31.64 2.89 -7.41
C THR A 339 31.16 1.55 -7.92
N SER A 340 31.70 0.47 -7.36
CA SER A 340 31.24 -0.89 -7.64
C SER A 340 31.19 -1.70 -6.35
N GLY A 341 30.13 -2.48 -6.19
CA GLY A 341 29.97 -3.36 -5.05
C GLY A 341 29.39 -4.70 -5.43
N ALA A 342 29.79 -5.73 -4.70
CA ALA A 342 29.21 -7.06 -4.83
C ALA A 342 28.97 -7.65 -3.44
N ALA A 343 27.96 -8.51 -3.34
CA ALA A 343 27.71 -9.28 -2.12
C ALA A 343 27.33 -10.72 -2.43
N GLY A 344 27.71 -11.62 -1.54
CA GLY A 344 27.40 -13.04 -1.59
C GLY A 344 26.90 -13.53 -0.24
N GLY A 345 25.89 -14.38 -0.25
CA GLY A 345 25.27 -14.81 1.00
C GLY A 345 24.50 -16.12 0.90
N PHE A 346 23.95 -16.54 2.03
CA PHE A 346 23.02 -17.64 2.11
C PHE A 346 21.84 -17.30 3.02
N ARG A 347 20.71 -17.93 2.74
CA ARG A 347 19.47 -17.82 3.50
C ARG A 347 18.94 -19.20 3.80
N ALA A 348 18.46 -19.40 5.01
CA ALA A 348 17.79 -20.63 5.42
C ALA A 348 16.51 -20.27 6.19
N GLY A 349 15.39 -20.87 5.79
CA GLY A 349 14.09 -20.47 6.32
C GLY A 349 13.03 -21.55 6.28
N TYR A 350 11.88 -21.23 6.85
CA TYR A 350 10.73 -22.10 6.92
C TYR A 350 9.48 -21.38 6.40
N ARG A 351 8.77 -22.05 5.49
CA ARG A 351 7.48 -21.58 4.96
C ARG A 351 6.35 -22.04 5.85
N VAL A 352 5.63 -21.08 6.43
CA VAL A 352 4.55 -21.34 7.40
C VAL A 352 3.19 -21.51 6.72
N ASN A 353 2.99 -20.89 5.56
CA ASN A 353 1.80 -21.06 4.71
C ASN A 353 2.11 -20.65 3.24
N THR A 354 1.09 -20.68 2.38
CA THR A 354 1.25 -20.28 0.97
C THR A 354 1.80 -18.86 0.80
N PRO A 355 1.30 -17.81 1.48
CA PRO A 355 1.81 -16.45 1.27
C PRO A 355 3.03 -16.04 2.11
N ALA A 356 3.46 -16.79 3.13
CA ALA A 356 4.44 -16.31 4.10
C ALA A 356 5.49 -17.37 4.53
N SER A 357 6.72 -16.89 4.72
CA SER A 357 7.85 -17.62 5.29
C SER A 357 8.75 -16.70 6.10
N PHE A 358 9.59 -17.29 6.95
CA PHE A 358 10.65 -16.58 7.68
C PHE A 358 12.00 -17.19 7.34
N ASP A 359 13.04 -16.36 7.20
CA ASP A 359 14.40 -16.83 6.97
C ASP A 359 15.45 -16.07 7.80
N PHE A 360 16.52 -16.79 8.12
CA PHE A 360 17.78 -16.23 8.59
C PHE A 360 18.69 -15.98 7.40
N MET A 361 19.42 -14.87 7.45
CA MET A 361 20.30 -14.42 6.39
C MET A 361 21.71 -14.19 6.92
N PHE A 362 22.69 -14.66 6.15
CA PHE A 362 24.08 -14.29 6.22
C PHE A 362 24.50 -13.70 4.87
N GLU A 363 25.18 -12.55 4.88
CA GLU A 363 25.73 -11.92 3.67
C GLU A 363 27.11 -11.33 3.98
N TYR A 364 28.02 -11.45 3.02
CA TYR A 364 29.27 -10.72 2.97
C TYR A 364 29.26 -9.82 1.73
N GLY A 365 29.50 -8.53 1.91
CA GLY A 365 29.59 -7.55 0.84
C GLY A 365 30.93 -6.84 0.83
N ASP A 366 31.40 -6.48 -0.36
CA ASP A 366 32.58 -5.65 -0.58
C ASP A 366 32.21 -4.55 -1.58
N ILE A 367 32.44 -3.30 -1.21
CA ILE A 367 32.17 -2.12 -2.02
C ILE A 367 33.45 -1.32 -2.17
N SER A 368 33.89 -1.14 -3.40
CA SER A 368 35.06 -0.36 -3.76
C SER A 368 34.63 0.94 -4.45
N THR A 369 35.20 2.06 -4.01
CA THR A 369 34.91 3.39 -4.55
C THR A 369 36.20 4.14 -4.80
N ASP A 370 36.37 4.66 -6.01
CA ASP A 370 37.43 5.58 -6.37
C ASP A 370 36.94 7.03 -6.22
N PHE A 371 37.79 7.92 -5.71
CA PHE A 371 37.46 9.32 -5.49
C PHE A 371 38.69 10.22 -5.61
N THR A 372 38.45 11.50 -5.90
CA THR A 372 39.50 12.53 -6.02
C THR A 372 39.28 13.64 -5.00
N VAL A 373 40.33 13.97 -4.24
CA VAL A 373 40.31 15.07 -3.25
C VAL A 373 41.66 15.81 -3.23
N GLY A 374 41.63 17.14 -3.15
CA GLY A 374 42.86 17.97 -3.14
C GLY A 374 43.80 17.76 -4.34
N GLY A 375 43.28 17.29 -5.50
CA GLY A 375 44.06 16.97 -6.69
C GLY A 375 44.77 15.61 -6.70
N GLY A 376 44.55 14.76 -5.68
CA GLY A 376 45.03 13.38 -5.63
C GLY A 376 43.91 12.36 -5.82
N SER A 377 44.24 11.19 -6.37
CA SER A 377 43.31 10.07 -6.55
C SER A 377 43.49 9.01 -5.47
N TYR A 378 42.36 8.55 -4.93
CA TYR A 378 42.28 7.64 -3.80
C TYR A 378 41.15 6.62 -4.01
N SER A 379 41.15 5.58 -3.19
CA SER A 379 40.05 4.62 -3.16
C SER A 379 39.76 4.15 -1.74
N TYR A 380 38.55 3.67 -1.51
CA TYR A 380 38.24 2.94 -0.28
C TYR A 380 37.51 1.64 -0.60
N ASN A 381 37.78 0.63 0.23
CA ASN A 381 37.03 -0.62 0.24
C ASN A 381 36.26 -0.71 1.54
N LYS A 382 34.94 -0.91 1.43
CA LYS A 382 34.05 -1.18 2.56
C LYS A 382 33.61 -2.63 2.50
N GLN A 383 34.01 -3.39 3.50
CA GLN A 383 33.57 -4.76 3.71
C GLN A 383 32.46 -4.78 4.75
N SER A 384 31.39 -5.52 4.49
CA SER A 384 30.24 -5.63 5.39
C SER A 384 29.85 -7.09 5.59
N PHE A 385 29.91 -7.58 6.83
CA PHE A 385 29.28 -8.83 7.24
C PHE A 385 27.89 -8.55 7.82
N ARG A 386 26.84 -9.12 7.23
CA ARG A 386 25.44 -8.90 7.66
C ARG A 386 24.80 -10.19 8.14
N LEU A 387 24.16 -10.11 9.31
CA LEU A 387 23.33 -11.16 9.89
C LEU A 387 21.94 -10.60 10.14
N GLY A 388 20.89 -11.30 9.69
CA GLY A 388 19.53 -10.80 9.87
C GLY A 388 18.44 -11.86 9.81
N ILE A 389 17.23 -11.42 10.15
CA ILE A 389 16.00 -12.20 10.02
C ILE A 389 15.04 -11.46 9.10
N ASN A 390 14.31 -12.22 8.29
CA ASN A 390 13.42 -11.67 7.27
C ASN A 390 12.03 -12.31 7.35
N LEU A 391 11.01 -11.47 7.22
CA LEU A 391 9.68 -11.89 6.80
C LEU A 391 9.62 -11.85 5.28
N ARG A 392 9.26 -12.98 4.70
CA ARG A 392 9.16 -13.18 3.25
C ARG A 392 7.71 -13.43 2.86
N LEU A 393 7.17 -12.55 2.03
CA LEU A 393 5.80 -12.57 1.51
C LEU A 393 5.79 -12.94 0.03
N MET A 394 4.80 -13.74 -0.37
CA MET A 394 4.71 -14.31 -1.71
C MET A 394 3.28 -14.26 -2.26
N THR A 395 3.13 -13.97 -3.55
CA THR A 395 1.82 -14.14 -4.21
C THR A 395 1.44 -15.62 -4.33
N PRO A 396 0.13 -15.93 -4.37
CA PRO A 396 -0.33 -17.29 -4.65
C PRO A 396 0.09 -17.72 -6.06
N GLY A 397 0.99 -18.71 -6.16
CA GLY A 397 1.47 -19.24 -7.44
C GLY A 397 2.23 -20.55 -7.23
N LYS A 398 2.07 -21.51 -8.15
CA LYS A 398 2.73 -22.83 -8.06
C LYS A 398 4.16 -22.83 -8.61
N SER A 399 4.39 -22.07 -9.68
CA SER A 399 5.64 -22.09 -10.45
C SER A 399 6.27 -20.72 -10.65
N ALA A 400 5.49 -19.64 -10.55
CA ALA A 400 5.98 -18.26 -10.60
C ALA A 400 5.26 -17.45 -9.52
N ARG A 401 5.99 -16.56 -8.85
CA ARG A 401 5.45 -15.71 -7.78
C ARG A 401 6.23 -14.40 -7.69
N PHE A 402 5.53 -13.34 -7.31
CA PHE A 402 6.17 -12.15 -6.76
C PHE A 402 6.54 -12.41 -5.31
N VAL A 403 7.68 -11.87 -4.90
CA VAL A 403 8.23 -12.05 -3.56
C VAL A 403 8.68 -10.70 -3.03
N GLY A 404 8.23 -10.36 -1.83
CA GLY A 404 8.73 -9.23 -1.07
C GLY A 404 9.34 -9.71 0.25
N ASN A 405 10.55 -9.26 0.56
CA ASN A 405 11.19 -9.52 1.84
C ASN A 405 11.32 -8.21 2.62
N LEU A 406 10.98 -8.26 3.90
CA LEU A 406 11.20 -7.19 4.86
C LEU A 406 11.93 -7.77 6.06
N GLY A 407 13.07 -7.20 6.40
CA GLY A 407 13.87 -7.69 7.51
C GLY A 407 14.93 -6.71 7.95
N GLY A 408 15.86 -7.20 8.74
CA GLY A 408 16.93 -6.40 9.29
C GLY A 408 17.78 -7.19 10.27
N GLY A 409 18.83 -6.55 10.77
CA GLY A 409 19.74 -7.18 11.70
C GLY A 409 20.96 -6.33 11.95
N ILE A 410 22.11 -6.98 12.10
CA ILE A 410 23.39 -6.32 12.41
C ILE A 410 24.35 -6.43 11.22
N ALA A 411 25.01 -5.32 10.92
CA ALA A 411 26.11 -5.21 9.99
C ALA A 411 27.39 -4.96 10.78
N ILE A 412 28.46 -5.68 10.44
CA ILE A 412 29.81 -5.44 10.92
C ILE A 412 30.58 -4.91 9.72
N ASP A 413 30.97 -3.64 9.78
CA ASP A 413 31.64 -2.94 8.69
C ASP A 413 33.11 -2.76 9.01
N ASP A 414 33.94 -2.85 7.97
CA ASP A 414 35.37 -2.52 7.97
C ASP A 414 35.68 -1.70 6.72
N ILE A 415 36.44 -0.60 6.88
CA ILE A 415 36.70 0.38 5.82
C ILE A 415 38.18 0.69 5.77
N ASP A 416 38.76 0.43 4.60
CA ASP A 416 40.17 0.65 4.31
C ASP A 416 40.34 1.68 3.19
N PHE A 417 41.06 2.77 3.49
CA PHE A 417 41.40 3.83 2.53
C PHE A 417 42.81 3.64 1.94
N ARG A 418 42.94 3.85 0.62
CA ARG A 418 44.19 3.67 -0.13
C ARG A 418 44.42 4.82 -1.12
N THR A 419 45.69 5.01 -1.46
CA THR A 419 46.16 5.87 -2.56
C THR A 419 46.05 5.14 -3.90
N ALA A 420 46.18 5.86 -5.02
CA ALA A 420 46.16 5.29 -6.36
C ALA A 420 47.21 4.18 -6.61
N ASP A 421 48.36 4.22 -5.94
CA ASP A 421 49.40 3.19 -6.00
C ASP A 421 49.18 2.04 -5.00
N GLY A 422 48.06 2.06 -4.27
CA GLY A 422 47.66 1.03 -3.32
C GLY A 422 48.31 1.15 -1.94
N ALA A 423 49.12 2.19 -1.71
CA ALA A 423 49.71 2.48 -0.41
C ALA A 423 48.67 3.04 0.57
N PRO A 424 48.82 2.85 1.89
CA PRO A 424 47.98 3.50 2.90
C PRO A 424 47.97 5.01 2.69
N CYS A 425 46.79 5.63 2.68
CA CYS A 425 46.66 7.07 2.45
C CYS A 425 47.17 7.89 3.65
N PRO A 426 48.25 8.69 3.52
CA PRO A 426 48.84 9.41 4.64
C PRO A 426 48.14 10.74 4.97
N THR A 427 47.39 11.32 4.02
CA THR A 427 46.60 12.56 4.18
C THR A 427 45.15 12.29 4.59
N CYS A 428 44.62 11.10 4.28
CA CYS A 428 43.37 10.60 4.80
C CYS A 428 43.62 10.29 6.29
N SER A 429 43.09 11.09 7.21
CA SER A 429 43.30 10.88 8.65
C SER A 429 42.59 9.63 9.21
N PHE A 430 42.22 8.68 8.35
CA PHE A 430 41.41 7.50 8.64
C PHE A 430 42.29 6.26 8.60
N LYS A 431 42.88 5.89 9.75
CA LYS A 431 43.33 4.50 9.98
C LYS A 431 42.08 3.62 10.00
N GLY A 432 42.15 2.41 9.43
CA GLY A 432 41.02 1.51 9.18
C GLY A 432 39.84 1.67 10.15
N SER A 433 38.67 1.97 9.60
CA SER A 433 37.46 2.23 10.39
C SER A 433 36.63 0.96 10.48
N TRP A 434 36.18 0.59 11.67
CA TRP A 434 35.33 -0.58 11.85
C TRP A 434 34.16 -0.26 12.78
N GLY A 435 33.06 -0.99 12.65
CA GLY A 435 31.87 -0.72 13.43
C GLY A 435 30.79 -1.77 13.36
N VAL A 436 29.88 -1.76 14.33
CA VAL A 436 28.68 -2.62 14.35
C VAL A 436 27.43 -1.74 14.30
N ASN A 437 26.57 -1.97 13.30
CA ASN A 437 25.41 -1.12 13.05
C ASN A 437 24.14 -1.92 12.79
N PRO A 438 22.98 -1.46 13.28
CA PRO A 438 21.71 -2.00 12.82
C PRO A 438 21.46 -1.64 11.35
N TYR A 439 20.83 -2.56 10.62
CA TYR A 439 20.34 -2.29 9.26
C TYR A 439 18.91 -2.81 9.07
N LEU A 440 18.21 -2.18 8.13
CA LEU A 440 16.94 -2.61 7.59
C LEU A 440 17.13 -3.04 6.12
N LEU A 441 16.50 -4.15 5.75
CA LEU A 441 16.51 -4.72 4.41
C LEU A 441 15.09 -4.72 3.84
N ASN A 442 14.97 -4.24 2.61
CA ASN A 442 13.81 -4.46 1.75
C ASN A 442 14.26 -5.14 0.46
N GLU A 443 13.52 -6.16 0.03
CA GLU A 443 13.71 -6.77 -1.29
C GLU A 443 12.39 -6.95 -2.00
N LEU A 444 12.35 -6.69 -3.30
CA LEU A 444 11.18 -6.87 -4.14
C LEU A 444 11.59 -7.55 -5.44
N GLY A 445 10.92 -8.64 -5.80
CA GLY A 445 11.30 -9.39 -6.99
C GLY A 445 10.36 -10.50 -7.39
N PHE A 446 10.85 -11.37 -8.27
CA PHE A 446 10.14 -12.55 -8.76
C PHE A 446 10.92 -13.81 -8.42
N GLU A 447 10.19 -14.92 -8.35
CA GLU A 447 10.78 -16.25 -8.18
C GLU A 447 10.02 -17.31 -8.96
N LEU A 448 10.79 -18.22 -9.51
CA LEU A 448 10.34 -19.43 -10.18
C LEU A 448 10.61 -20.65 -9.29
N ASP A 449 9.65 -21.57 -9.25
CA ASP A 449 9.71 -22.84 -8.51
C ASP A 449 9.57 -23.99 -9.52
N PHE A 450 10.69 -24.67 -9.76
CA PHE A 450 10.79 -25.85 -10.63
C PHE A 450 10.86 -27.10 -9.76
N SER A 451 9.72 -27.48 -9.19
CA SER A 451 9.59 -28.68 -8.36
C SER A 451 10.59 -28.71 -7.19
N GLY A 452 10.67 -27.60 -6.45
CA GLY A 452 11.56 -27.45 -5.30
C GLY A 452 12.85 -26.69 -5.61
N VAL A 453 13.26 -26.58 -6.88
CA VAL A 453 14.38 -25.69 -7.27
C VAL A 453 13.87 -24.26 -7.38
N LEU A 454 14.41 -23.37 -6.55
CA LEU A 454 14.05 -21.96 -6.51
C LEU A 454 15.06 -21.13 -7.29
N VAL A 455 14.58 -20.29 -8.20
CA VAL A 455 15.40 -19.31 -8.91
C VAL A 455 14.69 -17.97 -8.90
N GLY A 456 15.34 -16.90 -8.45
CA GLY A 456 14.71 -15.59 -8.38
C GLY A 456 15.68 -14.45 -8.66
N ALA A 457 15.09 -13.31 -8.97
CA ALA A 457 15.79 -12.04 -9.03
C ALA A 457 15.00 -10.99 -8.25
N CYS A 458 15.69 -10.13 -7.52
CA CYS A 458 15.09 -9.04 -6.76
C CYS A 458 15.93 -7.78 -6.81
N LEU A 459 15.25 -6.63 -6.70
CA LEU A 459 15.87 -5.40 -6.28
C LEU A 459 15.98 -5.45 -4.74
N GLN A 460 17.16 -5.16 -4.22
CA GLN A 460 17.46 -5.11 -2.78
C GLN A 460 17.87 -3.69 -2.38
N SER A 461 17.46 -3.26 -1.19
CA SER A 461 17.87 -2.01 -0.59
C SER A 461 18.19 -2.19 0.89
N TYR A 462 19.33 -1.66 1.31
CA TYR A 462 19.79 -1.61 2.69
C TYR A 462 19.73 -0.18 3.20
N PHE A 463 19.16 0.00 4.40
CA PHE A 463 19.22 1.23 5.17
C PHE A 463 19.95 0.93 6.47
N GLN A 464 21.18 1.40 6.60
CA GLN A 464 22.08 1.01 7.68
C GLN A 464 22.54 2.25 8.45
N SER A 465 22.55 2.18 9.78
CA SER A 465 23.16 3.24 10.60
C SER A 465 24.67 3.30 10.33
N ALA A 466 25.28 4.49 10.39
CA ALA A 466 26.74 4.63 10.38
C ALA A 466 27.36 5.00 11.73
N ARG A 467 26.54 5.34 12.73
CA ARG A 467 26.98 5.84 14.05
C ARG A 467 27.95 4.93 14.81
N GLY A 468 27.96 3.63 14.52
CA GLY A 468 28.88 2.69 15.14
C GLY A 468 30.23 2.56 14.42
N ILE A 469 30.45 3.26 13.30
CA ILE A 469 31.69 3.19 12.51
C ILE A 469 32.66 4.26 12.99
N GLU A 470 33.53 3.85 13.91
CA GLU A 470 34.53 4.72 14.51
C GLU A 470 35.80 4.78 13.65
N ILE A 471 36.43 5.95 13.59
CA ILE A 471 37.75 6.11 12.98
C ILE A 471 38.83 5.72 14.00
N SER A 472 39.73 4.82 13.60
CA SER A 472 40.77 4.32 14.51
C SER A 472 41.70 5.44 15.00
N GLY A 473 41.61 5.75 16.30
CA GLY A 473 42.47 6.71 16.97
C GLY A 473 41.90 8.13 17.11
N THR A 474 40.62 8.34 16.84
CA THR A 474 39.93 9.64 16.97
C THR A 474 38.52 9.46 17.55
N GLU A 475 37.92 10.51 18.14
CA GLU A 475 36.50 10.54 18.57
C GLU A 475 35.53 10.95 17.43
N SER A 476 35.98 10.88 16.17
CA SER A 476 35.18 11.29 15.00
C SER A 476 34.59 10.09 14.25
N ASP A 477 33.44 10.30 13.62
CA ASP A 477 32.72 9.31 12.82
C ASP A 477 33.06 9.42 11.33
N ALA A 478 33.17 8.27 10.64
CA ALA A 478 33.50 8.24 9.22
C ALA A 478 32.38 8.76 8.29
N TYR A 479 31.15 8.90 8.81
CA TYR A 479 29.96 9.24 8.03
C TYR A 479 29.06 10.31 8.70
N ASP A 480 29.55 11.07 9.68
CA ASP A 480 28.79 12.18 10.30
C ASP A 480 27.34 11.82 10.71
N GLU A 481 27.17 10.65 11.34
CA GLU A 481 25.89 10.06 11.74
C GLU A 481 24.86 9.71 10.63
N ASP A 482 25.26 9.69 9.36
CA ASP A 482 24.34 9.41 8.24
C ASP A 482 23.74 7.99 8.22
N VAL A 483 22.61 7.87 7.53
CA VAL A 483 22.04 6.58 7.13
C VAL A 483 22.68 6.14 5.81
N LEU A 484 23.40 5.03 5.84
CA LEU A 484 24.02 4.43 4.67
C LEU A 484 22.97 3.68 3.86
N VAL A 485 22.67 4.21 2.68
CA VAL A 485 21.76 3.56 1.74
C VAL A 485 22.56 2.81 0.68
N HIS A 486 22.26 1.52 0.50
CA HIS A 486 22.79 0.72 -0.61
C HIS A 486 21.63 0.14 -1.39
N ILE A 487 21.69 0.22 -2.72
CA ILE A 487 20.71 -0.38 -3.62
C ILE A 487 21.39 -1.35 -4.56
N GLY A 488 20.67 -2.39 -5.00
CA GLY A 488 21.30 -3.42 -5.81
C GLY A 488 20.34 -4.39 -6.47
N GLY A 489 20.79 -5.01 -7.54
CA GLY A 489 20.15 -6.20 -8.11
C GLY A 489 20.72 -7.46 -7.48
N SER A 490 19.87 -8.41 -7.14
CA SER A 490 20.25 -9.69 -6.55
C SER A 490 19.66 -10.86 -7.32
N LEU A 491 20.47 -11.90 -7.52
CA LEU A 491 20.06 -13.21 -8.00
C LEU A 491 20.13 -14.20 -6.84
N ARG A 492 19.17 -15.13 -6.83
CA ARG A 492 19.11 -16.16 -5.79
C ARG A 492 18.74 -17.51 -6.39
N ALA A 493 19.40 -18.56 -5.90
CA ALA A 493 19.14 -19.93 -6.30
C ALA A 493 19.18 -20.85 -5.08
N GLY A 494 18.27 -21.81 -5.01
CA GLY A 494 18.20 -22.70 -3.86
C GLY A 494 17.24 -23.85 -4.01
N TYR A 495 16.96 -24.51 -2.89
CA TYR A 495 16.10 -25.68 -2.85
C TYR A 495 15.09 -25.61 -1.70
N ALA A 496 13.92 -26.18 -1.94
CA ALA A 496 12.79 -26.21 -1.04
C ALA A 496 12.24 -27.63 -0.84
N LEU A 497 11.84 -27.92 0.40
CA LEU A 497 11.41 -29.24 0.86
C LEU A 497 9.90 -29.30 1.16
N TRP A 498 9.06 -28.73 0.30
CA TRP A 498 7.58 -28.67 0.48
C TRP A 498 6.78 -29.49 -0.52
#